data_AF-A0A6I1QX34-F1
#
_entry.id   AF-A0A6I1QX34-F1
#
_cell.length_a   1.000
_cell.length_b   1.000
_cell.length_c   1.000
_cell.angle_alpha   90.00
_cell.angle_beta   90.00
_cell.angle_gamma   90.00
#
_symmetry.space_group_name_H-M   'P 1'
#
loop_
_entity.id
_entity.type
_entity.pdbx_description
1 polymer ?
#
loop_
_entity_poly.entity_id
_entity_poly.type
_entity_poly.pdbx_seq_one_letter_code
_entity_poly.pdbx_strand_id
1 'polypeptide(L)'
;MELLSTFHLRNWVEENAHLFNPPFRTNKLLVHHKDFLVMILRGPNTRLDFHIEPGDEFFYQIEGDMELHLKPEGERRQVERIKEGEIFLCPGGLPHSPRRFENTWGLVIERIRRQEEKEEFAWFCENCDERLLSRLVNQGDIPSQVSAVYQEFNDNEQIRTCRVCGYVFPRTPMAERLSFLDQK
;
A
#
# COMPACT_ATOMS: atom_id res chain seq x y z
N MET A 1 8.79 16.77 -8.27
CA MET A 1 10.17 17.25 -8.09
C MET A 1 10.77 17.57 -9.46
N GLU A 2 11.69 18.53 -9.55
CA GLU A 2 12.41 18.80 -10.81
C GLU A 2 13.48 17.73 -11.09
N LEU A 3 13.65 17.40 -12.36
CA LEU A 3 14.74 16.50 -12.78
C LEU A 3 16.06 17.27 -12.75
N LEU A 4 17.15 16.58 -12.38
CA LEU A 4 18.52 17.12 -12.29
C LEU A 4 18.80 18.09 -11.12
N SER A 5 17.97 18.08 -10.07
CA SER A 5 18.24 18.78 -8.81
C SER A 5 18.17 17.85 -7.59
N THR A 6 18.98 18.15 -6.57
CA THR A 6 18.95 17.41 -5.30
C THR A 6 17.90 17.99 -4.37
N PHE A 7 17.28 17.16 -3.55
CA PHE A 7 16.35 17.59 -2.50
C PHE A 7 16.69 16.89 -1.19
N HIS A 8 16.42 17.55 -0.06
CA HIS A 8 16.64 16.98 1.25
C HIS A 8 15.34 16.37 1.79
N LEU A 9 15.22 15.03 1.71
CA LEU A 9 13.98 14.32 2.01
C LEU A 9 13.44 14.59 3.42
N ARG A 10 14.29 14.63 4.45
CA ARG A 10 13.86 14.87 5.84
C ARG A 10 13.21 16.25 6.01
N ASN A 11 13.92 17.32 5.64
CA ASN A 11 13.36 18.68 5.60
C ASN A 11 12.04 18.74 4.82
N TRP A 12 11.95 18.10 3.63
CA TRP A 12 10.71 18.07 2.86
C TRP A 12 9.57 17.43 3.67
N VAL A 13 9.84 16.30 4.33
CA VAL A 13 8.87 15.60 5.17
C VAL A 13 8.40 16.47 6.34
N GLU A 14 9.32 17.16 7.02
CA GLU A 14 9.01 18.07 8.13
C GLU A 14 8.14 19.25 7.66
N GLU A 15 8.54 19.93 6.59
CA GLU A 15 7.83 21.09 6.03
C GLU A 15 6.44 20.71 5.48
N ASN A 16 6.30 19.49 4.97
CA ASN A 16 5.09 19.02 4.29
C ASN A 16 4.26 18.04 5.15
N ALA A 17 4.55 17.88 6.43
CA ALA A 17 3.81 16.99 7.34
C ALA A 17 2.30 17.29 7.36
N HIS A 18 1.95 18.57 7.16
CA HIS A 18 0.57 19.07 7.06
C HIS A 18 -0.22 18.53 5.84
N LEU A 19 0.46 17.99 4.82
CA LEU A 19 -0.19 17.35 3.67
C LEU A 19 -0.74 15.97 3.99
N PHE A 20 -0.40 15.40 5.15
CA PHE A 20 -0.81 14.06 5.57
C PHE A 20 -1.87 14.17 6.67
N ASN A 21 -2.95 13.41 6.51
CA ASN A 21 -4.04 13.29 7.47
C ASN A 21 -4.34 11.81 7.72
N PRO A 22 -3.46 11.07 8.42
CA PRO A 22 -3.69 9.66 8.70
C PRO A 22 -4.99 9.42 9.50
N PRO A 23 -5.70 8.29 9.27
CA PRO A 23 -5.36 7.22 8.33
C PRO A 23 -5.82 7.48 6.89
N PHE A 24 -6.52 8.59 6.64
CA PHE A 24 -7.18 8.88 5.36
C PHE A 24 -6.17 9.24 4.27
N ARG A 25 -5.15 10.05 4.60
CA ARG A 25 -4.18 10.55 3.63
C ARG A 25 -2.77 10.33 4.12
N THR A 26 -2.16 9.25 3.63
CA THR A 26 -0.96 8.66 4.23
C THR A 26 0.19 8.46 3.27
N ASN A 27 0.03 8.78 1.98
CA ASN A 27 1.10 8.67 0.99
C ASN A 27 1.20 9.92 0.10
N LYS A 28 2.39 10.18 -0.43
CA LYS A 28 2.62 11.22 -1.45
C LYS A 28 3.66 10.73 -2.46
N LEU A 29 3.35 10.88 -3.75
CA LEU A 29 4.29 10.64 -4.84
C LEU A 29 5.28 11.81 -4.96
N LEU A 30 6.57 11.53 -4.85
CA LEU A 30 7.67 12.49 -4.91
C LEU A 30 8.29 12.54 -6.32
N VAL A 31 8.51 11.37 -6.90
CA VAL A 31 9.10 11.20 -8.24
C VAL A 31 8.20 10.27 -9.06
N HIS A 32 7.96 10.66 -10.30
CA HIS A 32 7.28 9.86 -11.32
C HIS A 32 8.02 10.08 -12.63
N HIS A 33 8.94 9.18 -12.98
CA HIS A 33 9.75 9.33 -14.18
C HIS A 33 10.27 8.00 -14.73
N LYS A 34 9.92 7.71 -15.99
CA LYS A 34 10.30 6.50 -16.75
C LYS A 34 10.01 5.21 -15.99
N ASP A 35 10.95 4.76 -15.19
CA ASP A 35 10.85 3.50 -14.49
C ASP A 35 10.46 3.70 -13.03
N PHE A 36 10.65 4.87 -12.43
CA PHE A 36 10.53 5.04 -10.99
C PHE A 36 9.25 5.75 -10.55
N LEU A 37 8.58 5.13 -9.59
CA LEU A 37 7.59 5.72 -8.70
C LEU A 37 8.22 5.79 -7.31
N VAL A 38 8.52 6.99 -6.82
CA VAL A 38 9.08 7.17 -5.47
C VAL A 38 8.03 7.83 -4.61
N MET A 39 7.61 7.14 -3.55
CA MET A 39 6.55 7.56 -2.65
C MET A 39 7.07 7.66 -1.23
N ILE A 40 6.57 8.65 -0.49
CA ILE A 40 6.75 8.77 0.94
C ILE A 40 5.42 8.45 1.63
N LEU A 41 5.48 7.70 2.72
CA LEU A 41 4.32 7.23 3.46
C LEU A 41 4.45 7.60 4.93
N ARG A 42 3.32 8.00 5.52
CA ARG A 42 3.18 8.40 6.92
C ARG A 42 2.12 7.55 7.59
N GLY A 43 2.43 7.00 8.77
CA GLY A 43 1.43 6.35 9.60
C GLY A 43 0.72 7.31 10.59
N PRO A 44 -0.36 6.85 11.26
CA PRO A 44 -0.85 5.47 11.23
C PRO A 44 -1.69 5.15 9.98
N ASN A 45 -1.43 4.00 9.38
CA ASN A 45 -2.25 3.45 8.30
C ASN A 45 -2.20 1.92 8.37
N THR A 46 -3.32 1.30 8.71
CA THR A 46 -3.47 -0.14 8.63
C THR A 46 -4.49 -0.45 7.56
N ARG A 47 -4.03 -1.09 6.50
CA ARG A 47 -4.88 -1.66 5.47
C ARG A 47 -4.85 -3.19 5.63
N LEU A 48 -5.97 -3.85 5.40
CA LEU A 48 -6.12 -5.31 5.57
C LEU A 48 -6.18 -6.07 4.25
N ASP A 49 -6.23 -5.32 3.15
CA ASP A 49 -6.04 -5.87 1.83
C ASP A 49 -4.55 -6.12 1.56
N PHE A 50 -4.32 -7.11 0.70
CA PHE A 50 -3.03 -7.48 0.17
C PHE A 50 -2.96 -6.98 -1.26
N HIS A 51 -1.90 -6.22 -1.53
CA HIS A 51 -1.52 -5.83 -2.86
C HIS A 51 -0.65 -6.93 -3.47
N ILE A 52 -0.92 -7.27 -4.72
CA ILE A 52 -0.16 -8.24 -5.51
C ILE A 52 0.32 -7.49 -6.74
N GLU A 53 1.55 -6.99 -6.62
CA GLU A 53 2.20 -6.18 -7.63
C GLU A 53 3.09 -7.04 -8.52
N PRO A 54 3.00 -7.00 -9.86
CA PRO A 54 3.94 -7.71 -10.72
C PRO A 54 5.40 -7.23 -10.64
N GLY A 55 5.65 -5.97 -10.28
CA GLY A 55 6.99 -5.43 -10.02
C GLY A 55 7.50 -5.68 -8.59
N ASP A 56 8.81 -5.54 -8.39
CA ASP A 56 9.36 -5.49 -7.04
C ASP A 56 9.02 -4.14 -6.38
N GLU A 57 8.80 -4.16 -5.07
CA GLU A 57 8.63 -2.96 -4.25
C GLU A 57 9.78 -2.85 -3.24
N PHE A 58 10.52 -1.74 -3.29
CA PHE A 58 11.58 -1.45 -2.34
C PHE A 58 11.04 -0.58 -1.21
N PHE A 59 11.24 -1.02 0.03
CA PHE A 59 10.88 -0.32 1.25
C PHE A 59 12.14 0.17 1.95
N TYR A 60 12.09 1.41 2.43
CA TYR A 60 13.07 1.94 3.38
C TYR A 60 12.33 2.67 4.50
N GLN A 61 12.50 2.21 5.73
CA GLN A 61 11.80 2.77 6.87
C GLN A 61 12.66 3.89 7.50
N ILE A 62 12.21 5.14 7.37
CA ILE A 62 12.97 6.34 7.73
C ILE A 62 12.85 6.68 9.22
N GLU A 63 11.63 6.56 9.76
CA GLU A 63 11.31 6.87 11.15
C GLU A 63 10.25 5.89 11.67
N GLY A 64 10.48 5.34 12.85
CA GLY A 64 9.65 4.34 13.51
C GLY A 64 9.55 3.01 12.75
N ASP A 65 8.93 2.00 13.35
CA ASP A 65 8.83 0.67 12.76
C ASP A 65 7.56 0.49 11.93
N MET A 66 7.54 -0.51 11.05
CA MET A 66 6.31 -0.99 10.42
C MET A 66 6.26 -2.52 10.37
N GLU A 67 5.07 -3.06 10.13
CA GLU A 67 4.88 -4.47 9.83
C GLU A 67 4.44 -4.64 8.38
N LEU A 68 5.05 -5.58 7.66
CA LEU A 68 4.64 -6.00 6.34
C LEU A 68 4.10 -7.42 6.43
N HIS A 69 2.80 -7.57 6.27
CA HIS A 69 2.17 -8.89 6.25
C HIS A 69 2.33 -9.48 4.86
N LEU A 70 2.89 -10.68 4.77
CA LEU A 70 3.18 -11.37 3.52
C LEU A 70 2.35 -12.65 3.46
N LYS A 71 1.82 -13.00 2.28
CA LYS A 71 1.10 -14.26 2.09
C LYS A 71 1.68 -15.06 0.92
N PRO A 72 2.79 -15.80 1.13
CA PRO A 72 3.32 -16.68 0.10
C PRO A 72 2.31 -17.75 -0.33
N GLU A 73 2.49 -18.25 -1.55
CA GLU A 73 1.65 -19.31 -2.09
C GLU A 73 1.78 -20.59 -1.27
N GLY A 74 0.66 -21.23 -0.94
CA GLY A 74 0.65 -22.49 -0.15
C GLY A 74 1.05 -22.35 1.32
N GLU A 75 1.55 -21.19 1.77
CA GLU A 75 2.05 -21.00 3.14
C GLU A 75 1.10 -20.18 4.02
N ARG A 76 1.29 -20.25 5.34
CA ARG A 76 0.62 -19.31 6.26
C ARG A 76 1.14 -17.89 6.05
N ARG A 77 0.33 -16.91 6.43
CA ARG A 77 0.76 -15.52 6.44
C ARG A 77 1.97 -15.34 7.37
N GLN A 78 2.94 -14.56 6.90
CA GLN A 78 4.13 -14.16 7.62
C GLN A 78 4.05 -12.67 7.95
N VAL A 79 4.76 -12.24 8.99
CA VAL A 79 4.87 -10.83 9.37
C VAL A 79 6.34 -10.46 9.42
N GLU A 80 6.76 -9.61 8.51
CA GLU A 80 8.10 -9.03 8.51
C GLU A 80 8.06 -7.69 9.26
N ARG A 81 8.98 -7.46 10.18
CA ARG A 81 9.07 -6.19 10.91
C ARG A 81 10.23 -5.40 10.35
N ILE A 82 9.90 -4.37 9.57
CA ILE A 82 10.89 -3.45 8.98
C ILE A 82 11.08 -2.32 9.98
N LYS A 83 12.19 -2.34 10.71
CA LYS A 83 12.48 -1.36 11.76
C LYS A 83 13.04 -0.07 11.17
N GLU A 84 13.04 0.98 11.99
CA GLU A 84 13.69 2.24 11.63
C GLU A 84 15.13 2.01 11.11
N GLY A 85 15.44 2.59 9.95
CA GLY A 85 16.72 2.47 9.26
C GLY A 85 16.85 1.21 8.38
N GLU A 86 15.93 0.26 8.46
CA GLU A 86 16.00 -0.97 7.68
C GLU A 86 15.39 -0.82 6.28
N ILE A 87 15.91 -1.63 5.36
CA ILE A 87 15.40 -1.78 4.00
C ILE A 87 14.80 -3.17 3.83
N PHE A 88 13.81 -3.28 2.95
CA PHE A 88 13.23 -4.55 2.54
C PHE A 88 12.87 -4.51 1.06
N LEU A 89 13.13 -5.60 0.34
CA LEU A 89 12.70 -5.76 -1.05
C LEU A 89 11.58 -6.79 -1.08
N CYS A 90 10.36 -6.36 -1.41
CA CYS A 90 9.24 -7.25 -1.63
C CYS A 90 9.26 -7.73 -3.09
N PRO A 91 9.44 -9.03 -3.36
CA PRO A 91 9.42 -9.54 -4.73
C PRO A 91 8.06 -9.36 -5.40
N GLY A 92 8.09 -9.11 -6.71
CA GLY A 92 6.89 -9.09 -7.53
C GLY A 92 6.08 -10.40 -7.44
N GLY A 93 4.76 -10.26 -7.38
CA GLY A 93 3.80 -11.34 -7.26
C GLY A 93 3.56 -11.81 -5.82
N LEU A 94 4.36 -11.37 -4.85
CA LEU A 94 4.14 -11.70 -3.44
C LEU A 94 3.00 -10.84 -2.87
N PRO A 95 1.87 -11.43 -2.45
CA PRO A 95 0.81 -10.67 -1.79
C PRO A 95 1.36 -10.07 -0.49
N HIS A 96 1.23 -8.75 -0.35
CA HIS A 96 1.75 -8.02 0.80
C HIS A 96 0.77 -6.94 1.29
N SER A 97 0.75 -6.70 2.61
CA SER A 97 -0.16 -5.77 3.27
C SER A 97 0.60 -4.93 4.31
N PRO A 98 0.96 -3.68 3.98
CA PRO A 98 1.67 -2.78 4.88
C PRO A 98 0.82 -2.31 6.06
N ARG A 99 1.37 -2.35 7.27
CA ARG A 99 0.78 -1.81 8.50
C ARG A 99 1.74 -0.80 9.12
N ARG A 100 1.38 0.47 9.04
CA ARG A 100 2.20 1.60 9.50
C ARG A 100 1.65 2.14 10.82
N PHE A 101 2.51 2.24 11.82
CA PHE A 101 2.14 2.73 13.15
C PHE A 101 2.18 4.26 13.22
N GLU A 102 1.72 4.82 14.34
CA GLU A 102 1.73 6.27 14.55
C GLU A 102 3.14 6.84 14.51
N ASN A 103 3.28 8.08 13.99
CA ASN A 103 4.55 8.80 13.91
C ASN A 103 5.66 8.05 13.16
N THR A 104 5.28 7.32 12.10
CA THR A 104 6.23 6.62 11.23
C THR A 104 6.35 7.31 9.88
N TRP A 105 7.54 7.23 9.29
CA TRP A 105 7.83 7.64 7.92
C TRP A 105 8.55 6.52 7.18
N GLY A 106 8.09 6.20 5.97
CA GLY A 106 8.72 5.21 5.11
C GLY A 106 8.74 5.64 3.65
N LEU A 107 9.83 5.34 2.97
CA LEU A 107 9.97 5.48 1.53
C LEU A 107 9.60 4.15 0.86
N VAL A 108 8.83 4.22 -0.22
CA VAL A 108 8.61 3.09 -1.11
C VAL A 108 9.04 3.50 -2.52
N ILE A 109 9.77 2.61 -3.19
CA ILE A 109 10.12 2.74 -4.60
C ILE A 109 9.51 1.56 -5.33
N GLU A 110 8.69 1.86 -6.31
CA GLU A 110 8.10 0.89 -7.22
C GLU A 110 8.51 1.26 -8.64
N ARG A 111 8.27 0.33 -9.57
CA ARG A 111 8.36 0.67 -10.99
C ARG A 111 7.02 1.05 -11.61
N ILE A 112 7.08 1.85 -12.67
CA ILE A 112 5.92 2.00 -13.55
C ILE A 112 5.61 0.62 -14.17
N ARG A 113 4.35 0.23 -14.12
CA ARG A 113 3.89 -1.05 -14.69
C ARG A 113 3.96 -0.97 -16.21
N ARG A 114 4.25 -2.11 -16.83
CA ARG A 114 4.15 -2.26 -18.29
C ARG A 114 2.67 -2.30 -18.67
N GLN A 115 2.39 -2.04 -19.95
CA GLN A 115 1.02 -1.88 -20.43
C GLN A 115 0.19 -3.16 -20.27
N GLU A 116 0.82 -4.33 -20.36
CA GLU A 116 0.22 -5.66 -20.22
C GLU A 116 0.07 -6.11 -18.76
N GLU A 117 0.75 -5.44 -17.83
CA GLU A 117 0.79 -5.83 -16.43
C GLU A 117 -0.46 -5.35 -15.69
N LYS A 118 -0.99 -6.25 -14.85
CA LYS A 118 -2.14 -6.01 -14.00
C LYS A 118 -1.72 -6.24 -12.57
N GLU A 119 -2.24 -5.42 -11.67
CA GLU A 119 -2.11 -5.58 -10.23
C GLU A 119 -3.39 -6.21 -9.67
N GLU A 120 -3.31 -6.85 -8.51
CA GLU A 120 -4.46 -7.44 -7.83
C GLU A 120 -4.54 -6.94 -6.40
N PHE A 121 -5.77 -6.68 -5.95
CA PHE A 121 -6.09 -6.43 -4.55
C PHE A 121 -6.91 -7.60 -4.02
N ALA A 122 -6.44 -8.20 -2.94
CA ALA A 122 -7.04 -9.38 -2.33
C ALA A 122 -7.24 -9.21 -0.82
N TRP A 123 -8.22 -9.92 -0.27
CA TRP A 123 -8.42 -10.02 1.18
C TRP A 123 -8.28 -11.47 1.59
N PHE A 124 -7.41 -11.71 2.57
CA PHE A 124 -7.24 -13.02 3.20
C PHE A 124 -7.72 -12.93 4.65
N CYS A 125 -8.47 -13.93 5.11
CA CYS A 125 -9.03 -13.98 6.45
C CYS A 125 -7.97 -13.77 7.54
N GLU A 126 -8.19 -12.85 8.47
CA GLU A 126 -7.27 -12.61 9.60
C GLU A 126 -7.11 -13.82 10.53
N ASN A 127 -8.07 -14.75 10.55
CA ASN A 127 -8.01 -15.95 11.39
C ASN A 127 -7.39 -17.16 10.67
N CYS A 128 -7.89 -17.47 9.47
CA CYS A 128 -7.56 -18.72 8.79
C CYS A 128 -6.81 -18.56 7.46
N ASP A 129 -6.51 -17.34 7.01
CA ASP A 129 -5.84 -17.04 5.73
C ASP A 129 -6.61 -17.49 4.46
N GLU A 130 -7.87 -17.90 4.58
CA GLU A 130 -8.73 -18.15 3.42
C GLU A 130 -8.92 -16.88 2.59
N ARG A 131 -8.89 -16.96 1.27
CA ARG A 131 -9.10 -15.80 0.40
C ARG A 131 -10.59 -15.46 0.29
N LEU A 132 -10.98 -14.25 0.68
CA LEU A 132 -12.37 -13.77 0.63
C LEU A 132 -12.70 -13.10 -0.70
N LEU A 133 -11.83 -12.19 -1.13
CA LEU A 133 -12.01 -11.34 -2.31
C LEU A 133 -10.68 -11.23 -3.04
N SER A 134 -10.76 -11.10 -4.35
CA SER A 134 -9.65 -10.81 -5.25
C SER A 134 -10.19 -10.05 -6.45
N ARG A 135 -9.56 -8.93 -6.79
CA ARG A 135 -9.92 -8.10 -7.93
C ARG A 135 -8.66 -7.65 -8.65
N LEU A 136 -8.60 -7.95 -9.94
CA LEU A 136 -7.60 -7.38 -10.84
C LEU A 136 -7.95 -5.92 -11.12
N VAL A 137 -6.93 -5.08 -11.11
CA VAL A 137 -7.00 -3.67 -11.47
C VAL A 137 -6.12 -3.44 -12.69
N ASN A 138 -6.67 -2.73 -13.67
CA ASN A 138 -5.99 -2.46 -14.93
C ASN A 138 -5.34 -1.07 -14.90
N GLN A 139 -4.28 -0.91 -15.68
CA GLN A 139 -3.64 0.39 -15.91
C GLN A 139 -4.65 1.43 -16.44
N GLY A 140 -4.38 2.71 -16.15
CA GLY A 140 -5.27 3.83 -16.46
C GLY A 140 -5.73 4.51 -15.18
N ASP A 141 -6.99 4.29 -14.78
CA ASP A 141 -7.54 4.85 -13.55
C ASP A 141 -7.51 3.83 -12.40
N ILE A 142 -6.30 3.51 -11.95
CA ILE A 142 -6.07 2.63 -10.79
C ILE A 142 -6.73 3.21 -9.53
N PRO A 143 -6.61 4.51 -9.19
CA PRO A 143 -7.23 5.06 -7.98
C PRO A 143 -8.75 4.83 -7.89
N SER A 144 -9.49 5.08 -8.96
CA SER A 144 -10.95 4.84 -8.97
C SER A 144 -11.29 3.36 -8.90
N GLN A 145 -10.56 2.51 -9.63
CA GLN A 145 -10.77 1.06 -9.58
C GLN A 145 -10.55 0.51 -8.17
N VAL A 146 -9.46 0.90 -7.50
CA VAL A 146 -9.22 0.44 -6.13
C VAL A 146 -10.28 0.98 -5.17
N SER A 147 -10.70 2.24 -5.33
CA SER A 147 -11.79 2.81 -4.53
C SER A 147 -13.10 2.01 -4.68
N ALA A 148 -13.42 1.55 -5.90
CA ALA A 148 -14.56 0.69 -6.16
C ALA A 148 -14.43 -0.69 -5.51
N VAL A 149 -13.23 -1.29 -5.50
CA VAL A 149 -12.97 -2.57 -4.81
C VAL A 149 -13.21 -2.45 -3.29
N TYR A 150 -12.72 -1.37 -2.67
CA TYR A 150 -12.97 -1.13 -1.24
C TYR A 150 -14.43 -0.87 -0.94
N GLN A 151 -15.14 -0.16 -1.83
CA GLN A 151 -16.57 0.08 -1.67
C GLN A 151 -17.35 -1.24 -1.78
N GLU A 152 -17.08 -2.07 -2.78
CA GLU A 152 -17.66 -3.41 -2.93
C GLU A 152 -17.46 -4.24 -1.65
N PHE A 153 -16.23 -4.25 -1.11
CA PHE A 153 -15.91 -4.97 0.11
C PHE A 153 -16.68 -4.39 1.32
N ASN A 154 -16.68 -3.08 1.52
CA ASN A 154 -17.30 -2.44 2.69
C ASN A 154 -18.83 -2.56 2.71
N ASP A 155 -19.47 -2.42 1.55
CA ASP A 155 -20.93 -2.38 1.42
C ASP A 155 -21.57 -3.78 1.47
N ASN A 156 -20.77 -4.85 1.33
CA ASN A 156 -21.27 -6.23 1.30
C ASN A 156 -20.71 -7.08 2.46
N GLU A 157 -21.52 -7.30 3.49
CA GLU A 157 -21.15 -8.14 4.64
C GLU A 157 -20.84 -9.60 4.27
N GLN A 158 -21.51 -10.16 3.25
CA GLN A 158 -21.24 -11.53 2.82
C GLN A 158 -19.84 -11.65 2.21
N ILE A 159 -19.37 -10.61 1.52
CA ILE A 159 -17.99 -10.55 1.01
C ILE A 159 -16.99 -10.35 2.17
N ARG A 160 -17.35 -9.57 3.19
CA ARG A 160 -16.53 -9.40 4.42
C ARG A 160 -16.50 -10.61 5.33
N THR A 161 -17.36 -11.60 5.11
CA THR A 161 -17.47 -12.78 5.97
C THR A 161 -16.69 -13.93 5.38
N CYS A 162 -15.69 -14.42 6.13
CA CYS A 162 -14.98 -15.63 5.78
C CYS A 162 -15.95 -16.82 5.77
N ARG A 163 -16.07 -17.48 4.62
CA ARG A 163 -16.96 -18.64 4.43
C ARG A 163 -16.51 -19.90 5.18
N VAL A 164 -15.25 -19.95 5.63
CA VAL A 164 -14.66 -21.11 6.29
C VAL A 164 -14.80 -21.03 7.81
N CYS A 165 -14.50 -19.87 8.42
CA CYS A 165 -14.49 -19.73 9.89
C CYS A 165 -15.49 -18.72 10.45
N GLY A 166 -16.24 -18.02 9.58
CA GLY A 166 -17.24 -17.04 10.01
C GLY A 166 -16.68 -15.70 10.49
N TYR A 167 -15.36 -15.47 10.43
CA TYR A 167 -14.77 -14.17 10.75
C TYR A 167 -15.33 -13.09 9.84
N VAL A 168 -15.86 -12.01 10.42
CA VAL A 168 -16.39 -10.86 9.70
C VAL A 168 -15.39 -9.71 9.81
N PHE A 169 -14.88 -9.24 8.67
CA PHE A 169 -14.00 -8.08 8.63
C PHE A 169 -14.73 -6.81 9.08
N PRO A 170 -14.10 -5.93 9.86
CA PRO A 170 -14.62 -4.59 10.05
C PRO A 170 -14.65 -3.84 8.72
N ARG A 171 -15.47 -2.79 8.63
CA ARG A 171 -15.38 -1.87 7.49
C ARG A 171 -14.00 -1.20 7.49
N THR A 172 -13.37 -1.20 6.34
CA THR A 172 -12.03 -0.61 6.17
C THR A 172 -12.18 0.89 5.87
N PRO A 173 -11.45 1.79 6.56
CA PRO A 173 -11.43 3.20 6.21
C PRO A 173 -11.01 3.39 4.75
N MET A 174 -11.75 4.22 4.00
CA MET A 174 -11.37 4.55 2.63
C MET A 174 -10.30 5.63 2.64
N ALA A 175 -9.15 5.35 2.01
CA ALA A 175 -8.08 6.33 1.88
C ALA A 175 -8.49 7.45 0.91
N GLU A 176 -8.29 8.69 1.32
CA GLU A 176 -8.17 9.85 0.45
C GLU A 176 -6.86 9.72 -0.33
N ARG A 177 -6.89 8.95 -1.42
CA ARG A 177 -5.73 8.83 -2.29
C ARG A 177 -5.47 10.20 -2.90
N LEU A 178 -4.33 10.79 -2.57
CA LEU A 178 -3.86 11.98 -3.26
C LEU A 178 -3.64 11.60 -4.73
N SER A 179 -4.40 12.22 -5.62
CA SER A 179 -4.10 12.21 -7.04
C SER A 179 -2.70 12.82 -7.27
N PHE A 180 -2.19 12.61 -8.48
CA PHE A 180 -1.01 13.31 -8.99
C PHE A 180 -1.01 14.77 -8.51
N LEU A 181 0.16 15.31 -8.18
CA LEU A 181 0.29 16.76 -8.12
C LEU A 181 -0.34 17.29 -9.41
N ASP A 182 -1.41 18.08 -9.29
CA ASP A 182 -1.78 18.97 -10.38
C ASP A 182 -0.48 19.67 -10.74
N GLN A 183 -0.02 19.41 -11.97
CA GLN A 183 1.07 20.19 -12.53
C GLN A 183 0.53 21.61 -12.55
N LYS A 184 0.99 22.44 -11.62
CA LYS A 184 0.81 23.88 -11.71
C LYS A 184 1.33 24.37 -13.05
#